data_AF-A0A2M7U8K5-F1
#
_entry.id   AF-A0A2M7U8K5-F1
#
_cell.length_a   1.000
_cell.length_b   1.000
_cell.length_c   1.000
_cell.angle_alpha   90.00
_cell.angle_beta   90.00
_cell.angle_gamma   90.00
#
_symmetry.space_group_name_H-M   'P 1'
#
loop_
_entity.id
_entity.type
_entity.pdbx_description
1 polymer ?
#
loop_
_entity_poly.entity_id
_entity_poly.type
_entity_poly.pdbx_seq_one_letter_code
_entity_poly.pdbx_strand_id
1 'polypeptide(L)'
;MSKRDKRLEEWKSNPKPVTNWGTVESDLIYYGFEIDKSGGGSHFQISHHLLIDQGGYGANGEFTIAVKNGRTIKRWALADIVQAIELIERKQNETE
;
A
#
# COMPACT_ATOMS: atom_id res chain seq x y z
N MET A 1 -5.97 -2.88 -19.14
CA MET A 1 -6.23 -2.74 -17.70
C MET A 1 -6.14 -4.10 -17.04
N SER A 2 -5.08 -4.29 -16.27
CA SER A 2 -4.80 -5.53 -15.55
C SER A 2 -5.83 -5.76 -14.43
N LYS A 3 -5.86 -6.98 -13.87
CA LYS A 3 -6.69 -7.27 -12.68
C LYS A 3 -6.31 -6.39 -11.48
N ARG A 4 -5.04 -5.97 -11.38
CA ARG A 4 -4.53 -5.12 -10.29
C ARG A 4 -4.96 -3.68 -10.49
N ASP A 5 -4.80 -3.15 -11.70
CA ASP A 5 -5.21 -1.77 -12.04
C ASP A 5 -6.70 -1.58 -11.75
N LYS A 6 -7.55 -2.54 -12.15
CA LYS A 6 -8.99 -2.52 -11.83
C LYS A 6 -9.23 -2.46 -10.31
N ARG A 7 -8.45 -3.21 -9.53
CA ARG A 7 -8.58 -3.25 -8.07
C ARG A 7 -8.14 -1.92 -7.44
N LEU A 8 -7.07 -1.32 -7.93
CA LEU A 8 -6.61 0.00 -7.50
C LEU A 8 -7.64 1.07 -7.82
N GLU A 9 -8.23 1.04 -9.02
CA GLU A 9 -9.33 1.93 -9.38
C GLU A 9 -10.56 1.75 -8.48
N GLU A 10 -10.92 0.50 -8.14
CA GLU A 10 -11.98 0.20 -7.18
C GLU A 10 -11.66 0.78 -5.80
N TRP A 11 -10.43 0.60 -5.31
CA TRP A 11 -9.98 1.17 -4.04
C TRP A 11 -9.94 2.70 -4.07
N LYS A 12 -9.61 3.31 -5.21
CA LYS A 12 -9.61 4.77 -5.38
C LYS A 12 -11.02 5.35 -5.39
N SER A 13 -11.91 4.74 -6.17
CA SER A 13 -13.26 5.26 -6.44
C SER A 13 -14.23 4.98 -5.29
N ASN A 14 -14.21 3.76 -4.74
CA ASN A 14 -15.10 3.36 -3.66
C ASN A 14 -14.43 2.30 -2.75
N PRO A 15 -13.51 2.71 -1.88
CA PRO A 15 -12.74 1.77 -1.08
C PRO A 15 -13.66 1.05 -0.10
N LYS A 16 -13.85 -0.25 -0.34
CA LYS A 16 -14.52 -1.17 0.57
C LYS A 16 -13.45 -1.87 1.42
N PRO A 17 -13.71 -2.11 2.72
CA PRO A 17 -12.79 -2.88 3.54
C PRO A 17 -12.44 -4.22 2.88
N VAL A 18 -11.15 -4.51 2.74
CA VAL A 18 -10.68 -5.77 2.16
C VAL A 18 -10.47 -6.75 3.29
N THR A 19 -11.21 -7.85 3.31
CA THR A 19 -11.17 -8.85 4.40
C THR A 19 -10.02 -9.84 4.29
N ASN A 20 -9.31 -9.83 3.16
CA ASN A 20 -8.17 -10.70 2.89
C ASN A 20 -6.89 -9.89 2.62
N TRP A 21 -6.09 -9.72 3.67
CA TRP A 21 -4.76 -9.10 3.61
C TRP A 21 -3.88 -9.68 2.50
N GLY A 22 -3.91 -11.00 2.28
CA GLY A 22 -3.03 -11.67 1.31
C GLY A 22 -3.20 -11.15 -0.13
N THR A 23 -4.39 -10.67 -0.48
CA THR A 23 -4.61 -10.02 -1.78
C THR A 23 -3.88 -8.69 -1.88
N VAL A 24 -3.93 -7.87 -0.83
CA VAL A 24 -3.28 -6.56 -0.81
C VAL A 24 -1.78 -6.70 -0.68
N GLU A 25 -1.31 -7.65 0.13
CA GLU A 25 0.09 -8.04 0.20
C GLU A 25 0.64 -8.42 -1.17
N SER A 26 -0.08 -9.24 -1.94
CA SER A 26 0.35 -9.63 -3.28
C SER A 26 0.48 -8.44 -4.23
N ASP A 27 -0.41 -7.45 -4.09
CA ASP A 27 -0.37 -6.24 -4.92
C ASP A 27 0.79 -5.32 -4.46
N LEU A 28 1.00 -5.15 -3.16
CA LEU A 28 2.13 -4.37 -2.61
C LEU A 28 3.48 -4.96 -3.02
N ILE A 29 3.66 -6.28 -2.91
CA ILE A 29 4.89 -6.96 -3.35
C ILE A 29 5.12 -6.76 -4.85
N TYR A 30 4.04 -6.79 -5.66
CA TYR A 30 4.13 -6.55 -7.11
C TYR A 30 4.67 -5.15 -7.43
N TYR A 31 4.29 -4.14 -6.65
CA TYR A 31 4.80 -2.78 -6.76
C TYR A 31 6.15 -2.56 -6.05
N GLY A 32 6.81 -3.61 -5.56
CA GLY A 32 8.14 -3.54 -4.98
C GLY A 32 8.19 -3.07 -3.52
N PHE A 33 7.05 -3.04 -2.82
CA PHE A 33 7.04 -2.69 -1.40
C PHE A 33 7.59 -3.80 -0.52
N GLU A 34 8.28 -3.41 0.54
CA GLU A 34 8.68 -4.29 1.63
C GLU A 34 7.64 -4.21 2.76
N ILE A 35 7.35 -5.34 3.40
CA ILE A 35 6.28 -5.45 4.40
C ILE A 35 6.86 -6.06 5.67
N ASP A 36 6.89 -5.27 6.75
CA ASP A 36 7.22 -5.73 8.09
C ASP A 36 5.94 -6.01 8.90
N LYS A 37 5.80 -7.28 9.32
CA LYS A 37 4.67 -7.81 10.09
C LYS A 37 4.96 -7.95 11.59
N SER A 38 6.10 -7.45 12.07
CA SER A 38 6.58 -7.64 13.44
C SER A 38 5.65 -7.06 14.52
N GLY A 39 4.72 -6.17 14.17
CA GLY A 39 3.77 -5.48 15.07
C GLY A 39 2.56 -6.30 15.58
N GLY A 40 2.64 -7.63 15.64
CA GLY A 40 1.61 -8.46 16.27
C GLY A 40 0.25 -8.52 15.55
N GLY A 41 0.22 -8.28 14.23
CA GLY A 41 -0.98 -8.49 13.40
C GLY A 41 -2.03 -7.38 13.43
N SER A 42 -1.83 -6.31 14.19
CA SER A 42 -2.75 -5.16 14.24
C SER A 42 -2.30 -3.99 13.36
N HIS A 43 -0.99 -3.90 13.11
CA HIS A 43 -0.38 -2.91 12.24
C HIS A 43 0.74 -3.59 11.45
N PHE A 44 0.81 -3.28 10.17
CA PHE A 44 1.94 -3.66 9.32
C PHE A 44 2.65 -2.39 8.87
N GLN A 45 3.97 -2.40 8.97
CA GLN A 45 4.79 -1.33 8.43
C GLN A 45 5.18 -1.71 7.01
N ILE A 46 5.09 -0.74 6.11
CA ILE A 46 5.36 -0.94 4.69
C ILE A 46 6.34 0.13 4.26
N SER A 47 7.35 -0.23 3.48
CA SER A 47 8.37 0.69 2.99
C SER A 47 8.61 0.53 1.49
N HIS A 48 9.01 1.62 0.85
CA HIS A 48 9.49 1.60 -0.53
C HIS A 48 10.54 2.69 -0.74
N HIS A 49 11.65 2.36 -1.40
CA HIS A 49 12.78 3.28 -1.58
C HIS A 49 12.40 4.58 -2.33
N LEU A 50 11.50 4.53 -3.31
CA LEU A 50 11.02 5.74 -4.01
C LEU A 50 10.17 6.69 -3.15
N LEU A 51 9.69 6.23 -2.00
CA LEU A 51 8.96 7.05 -1.03
C LEU A 51 9.90 7.80 -0.06
N ILE A 52 11.22 7.55 -0.12
CA ILE A 52 12.20 8.32 0.64
C ILE A 52 12.10 9.80 0.24
N ASP A 53 12.20 10.68 1.23
CA ASP A 53 12.06 12.14 1.12
C ASP A 53 10.68 12.61 0.60
N GLN A 54 9.65 11.75 0.65
CA GLN A 54 8.28 12.14 0.31
C GLN A 54 7.50 12.54 1.57
N GLY A 55 6.82 13.69 1.48
CA GLY A 55 5.98 14.18 2.57
C GLY A 55 4.88 13.17 2.92
N GLY A 56 4.74 12.85 4.21
CA GLY A 56 3.77 11.86 4.70
C GLY A 56 4.33 10.45 4.90
N TYR A 57 5.59 10.22 4.53
CA TYR A 57 6.30 8.95 4.73
C TYR A 57 7.48 9.14 5.71
N GLY A 58 7.90 8.05 6.35
CA GLY A 58 9.03 8.03 7.25
C GLY A 58 10.37 8.18 6.53
N ALA A 59 11.46 8.22 7.31
CA ALA A 59 12.80 8.48 6.79
C ALA A 59 13.27 7.42 5.78
N ASN A 60 12.77 6.19 5.87
CA ASN A 60 13.05 5.14 4.87
C ASN A 60 11.89 4.92 3.89
N GLY A 61 11.02 5.92 3.71
CA GLY A 61 9.83 5.80 2.87
C GLY A 61 8.78 4.86 3.46
N GLU A 62 8.77 4.71 4.79
CA GLU A 62 7.85 3.83 5.47
C GLU A 62 6.52 4.49 5.86
N PHE A 63 5.46 3.70 5.91
CA PHE A 63 4.16 4.09 6.46
C PHE A 63 3.47 2.89 7.11
N THR A 64 2.48 3.14 7.95
CA THR A 64 1.81 2.10 8.73
C THR A 64 0.39 1.86 8.26
N ILE A 65 0.05 0.60 8.02
CA ILE A 65 -1.31 0.16 7.72
C ILE A 65 -1.92 -0.52 8.92
N ALA A 66 -3.05 -0.01 9.38
CA ALA A 66 -3.85 -0.69 10.39
C ALA A 66 -4.63 -1.86 9.76
N VAL A 67 -4.43 -3.04 10.34
CA VAL A 67 -5.10 -4.27 9.95
C VAL A 67 -5.94 -4.77 11.12
N LYS A 68 -7.24 -4.93 10.90
CA LYS A 68 -8.15 -5.51 11.88
C LYS A 68 -8.03 -7.04 11.86
N ASN A 69 -7.76 -7.63 13.02
CA ASN A 69 -7.63 -9.07 13.23
C ASN A 69 -6.60 -9.74 12.29
N GLY A 70 -5.52 -9.04 11.90
CA GLY A 70 -4.50 -9.56 10.99
C GLY A 70 -4.97 -9.91 9.58
N ARG A 71 -6.21 -9.56 9.20
CA ARG A 71 -6.81 -9.94 7.92
C ARG A 71 -7.51 -8.82 7.20
N THR A 72 -8.19 -7.92 7.92
CA THR A 72 -9.06 -6.91 7.30
C THR A 72 -8.40 -5.55 7.25
N ILE A 73 -8.25 -4.99 6.05
CA ILE A 73 -7.76 -3.63 5.84
C ILE A 73 -8.95 -2.67 5.85
N LYS A 74 -8.81 -1.58 6.59
CA LYS A 74 -9.85 -0.54 6.67
C LYS A 74 -9.84 0.31 5.39
N ARG A 75 -11.02 0.85 5.07
CA ARG A 75 -11.24 1.73 3.91
C ARG A 75 -10.18 2.83 3.76
N TRP A 76 -9.88 3.55 4.84
CA TRP A 76 -8.94 4.67 4.81
C TRP A 76 -7.52 4.21 4.49
N ALA A 77 -7.09 3.06 5.03
CA ALA A 77 -5.75 2.53 4.75
C ALA A 77 -5.59 2.09 3.29
N LEU A 78 -6.66 1.68 2.61
CA LEU A 78 -6.63 1.42 1.16
C LEU A 78 -6.37 2.69 0.35
N ALA A 79 -6.91 3.83 0.80
CA ALA A 79 -6.63 5.11 0.15
C ALA A 79 -5.15 5.52 0.31
N ASP A 80 -4.54 5.23 1.47
CA ASP A 80 -3.12 5.47 1.70
C ASP A 80 -2.24 4.56 0.80
N ILE A 81 -2.62 3.29 0.64
CA ILE A 81 -1.96 2.35 -0.28
C ILE A 81 -2.02 2.86 -1.72
N VAL A 82 -3.20 3.25 -2.19
CA VAL A 82 -3.39 3.73 -3.56
C VAL A 82 -2.53 4.97 -3.81
N GLN A 83 -2.53 5.93 -2.89
CA GLN A 83 -1.70 7.14 -3.01
C GLN A 83 -0.21 6.79 -3.08
N ALA A 84 0.26 5.86 -2.26
CA ALA A 84 1.66 5.41 -2.27
C ALA A 84 2.03 4.76 -3.62
N ILE A 85 1.16 3.89 -4.16
CA ILE A 85 1.38 3.24 -5.46
C ILE A 85 1.41 4.28 -6.58
N GLU A 86 0.45 5.20 -6.63
CA GLU A 86 0.40 6.24 -7.66
C GLU A 86 1.65 7.13 -7.63
N LEU A 87 2.18 7.42 -6.44
CA LEU A 87 3.40 8.21 -6.30
C LEU A 87 4.63 7.45 -6.81
N ILE A 88 4.72 6.14 -6.53
CA ILE A 88 5.77 5.27 -7.04
C ILE A 88 5.72 5.15 -8.56
N GLU A 89 4.54 4.90 -9.13
CA GLU A 89 4.37 4.80 -10.58
C GLU A 89 4.80 6.10 -11.26
N ARG A 90 4.42 7.27 -10.71
CA ARG A 90 4.88 8.56 -11.25
C ARG A 90 6.40 8.69 -11.23
N LYS A 91 7.04 8.36 -10.12
CA LYS A 91 8.51 8.42 -10.00
C LYS A 91 9.24 7.45 -10.91
N GLN A 92 8.70 6.25 -11.11
CA GLN A 92 9.28 5.28 -12.04
C GLN A 92 9.27 5.83 -13.47
N ASN A 93 8.16 6.42 -13.90
CA ASN A 93 8.05 7.05 -15.23
C ASN A 93 8.94 8.30 -15.39
N GLU A 94 9.31 8.99 -14.29
CA GLU A 94 10.26 10.13 -14.34
C GLU A 94 11.73 9.70 -14.41
N THR A 95 12.02 8.42 -14.14
CA THR A 95 13.39 7.88 -14.13
C THR A 95 13.74 7.17 -15.45
N GLU A 96 12.79 7.03 -16.37
CA GLU A 96 12.94 6.53 -17.75
C GLU A 96 13.15 7.67 -18.76
#